data_AF-F6KGV4-F1
#
_entry.id   AF-F6KGV4-F1
#
_cell.length_a   1.000
_cell.length_b   1.000
_cell.length_c   1.000
_cell.angle_alpha   90.00
_cell.angle_beta   90.00
_cell.angle_gamma   90.00
#
_symmetry.space_group_name_H-M   'P 1'
#
loop_
_entity.id
_entity.type
_entity.pdbx_description
1 polymer ?
#
loop_
_entity_poly.entity_id
_entity_poly.type
_entity_poly.pdbx_seq_one_letter_code
_entity_poly.pdbx_strand_id
1 'polypeptide(L)'
;PATDIPQASRFLFMKNKVRMICDCLAPPVKVIQDERLPQPLSLCGSTLRSPHGCHAQYMTNMGTIASLVMSVTINEDDDTMDGDQQQMTRKLWGLVVCHHTSPRFVPFPLRYACEFLIQVFGVQINKEVELAAQVREKHILQIQTMLCDMLLRDAPVAIITQSPNVMDLVKCDGAALYFKNKTWLLGVTPTEEQIRDIAQWLLEYHSGNTGLSTDSLMEAG
;
A
#
# COMPACT_ATOMS: atom_id res chain seq x y z
N PRO A 1 5.29 13.77 -0.60
CA PRO A 1 5.32 12.99 -1.86
C PRO A 1 6.18 11.72 -1.76
N ALA A 2 6.04 10.76 -2.68
CA ALA A 2 6.88 9.55 -2.70
C ALA A 2 8.39 9.86 -2.88
N THR A 3 8.70 11.04 -3.41
CA THR A 3 10.05 11.58 -3.62
C THR A 3 10.71 12.09 -2.34
N ASP A 4 9.96 12.34 -1.27
CA ASP A 4 10.51 12.83 0.02
C ASP A 4 11.43 11.78 0.66
N ILE A 5 11.17 10.50 0.39
CA ILE A 5 12.02 9.37 0.80
C ILE A 5 12.40 8.54 -0.44
N PRO A 6 13.54 8.83 -1.08
CA PRO A 6 13.98 8.15 -2.29
C PRO A 6 14.10 6.63 -2.12
N GLN A 7 13.97 5.87 -3.20
CA GLN A 7 14.06 4.41 -3.19
C GLN A 7 15.35 3.89 -2.53
N ALA A 8 16.50 4.52 -2.81
CA ALA A 8 17.77 4.17 -2.16
C ALA A 8 17.71 4.33 -0.62
N SER A 9 17.00 5.34 -0.11
CA SER A 9 16.80 5.53 1.34
C SER A 9 15.88 4.45 1.92
N ARG A 10 14.81 4.08 1.20
CA ARG A 10 13.92 2.97 1.60
C ARG A 10 14.68 1.65 1.70
N PHE A 11 15.57 1.37 0.76
CA PHE A 11 16.44 0.19 0.81
C PHE A 11 17.41 0.23 2.00
N LEU A 12 17.97 1.40 2.33
CA LEU A 12 18.81 1.54 3.53
C LEU A 12 18.04 1.27 4.82
N PHE A 13 16.75 1.62 4.90
CA PHE A 13 15.89 1.31 6.06
C PHE A 13 15.59 -0.18 6.22
N MET A 14 15.75 -0.98 5.16
CA MET A 14 15.69 -2.44 5.24
C MET A 14 16.96 -3.02 5.87
N LYS A 15 18.13 -2.40 5.62
CA LYS A 15 19.42 -2.84 6.19
C LYS A 15 19.63 -2.31 7.60
N ASN A 16 19.35 -1.03 7.84
CA ASN A 16 19.44 -0.38 9.13
C ASN A 16 18.05 0.04 9.60
N LYS A 17 17.54 -0.69 10.58
CA LYS A 17 16.17 -0.48 11.06
C LYS A 17 16.00 0.77 11.90
N VAL A 18 17.08 1.35 12.43
CA VAL A 18 17.03 2.56 13.25
C VAL A 18 18.02 3.59 12.74
N ARG A 19 17.54 4.81 12.52
CA ARG A 19 18.36 5.96 12.16
C ARG A 19 18.08 7.13 13.10
N MET A 20 19.13 7.71 13.66
CA MET A 20 19.06 8.88 14.51
C MET A 20 19.80 10.04 13.86
N ILE A 21 19.21 11.22 13.93
CA ILE A 21 19.85 12.51 13.64
C ILE A 21 19.67 13.33 14.91
N CYS A 22 20.77 13.57 15.64
CA CYS A 22 20.70 14.31 16.89
C CYS A 22 20.44 15.80 16.68
N ASP A 23 21.05 16.34 15.62
CA ASP A 23 21.00 17.74 15.25
C ASP A 23 21.25 17.85 13.74
N CYS A 24 20.30 18.36 12.99
CA CYS A 24 20.43 18.56 11.55
C CYS A 24 21.24 19.81 11.16
N LEU A 25 21.49 20.72 12.10
CA LEU A 25 22.26 21.95 11.90
C LEU A 25 23.74 21.77 12.24
N ALA A 26 24.10 20.68 12.93
CA ALA A 26 25.48 20.38 13.28
C ALA A 26 26.34 20.13 12.03
N PRO A 27 27.53 20.76 11.91
CA PRO A 27 28.39 20.58 10.76
C PRO A 27 28.91 19.13 10.67
N PRO A 28 28.88 18.48 9.49
CA PRO A 28 29.36 17.11 9.35
C PRO A 28 30.88 17.04 9.50
N VAL A 29 31.36 16.00 10.17
CA VAL A 29 32.80 15.72 10.32
C VAL A 29 33.24 14.77 9.21
N LYS A 30 34.34 15.12 8.52
CA LYS A 30 34.91 14.29 7.45
C LYS A 30 35.57 13.04 8.03
N VAL A 31 35.31 11.89 7.40
CA VAL A 31 36.06 10.65 7.68
C VAL A 31 37.40 10.71 6.95
N ILE A 32 38.49 10.49 7.68
CA ILE A 32 39.83 10.38 7.10
C ILE A 32 40.04 8.92 6.69
N GLN A 33 40.36 8.70 5.42
CA GLN A 33 40.54 7.38 4.82
C GLN A 33 41.99 7.23 4.34
N ASP A 34 42.58 6.05 4.53
CA ASP A 34 43.91 5.73 3.99
C ASP A 34 43.86 5.69 2.45
N GLU A 35 44.85 6.32 1.80
CA GLU A 35 44.96 6.40 0.34
C GLU A 35 45.06 5.03 -0.35
N ARG A 36 45.46 3.98 0.38
CA ARG A 36 45.53 2.60 -0.13
C ARG A 36 44.16 1.99 -0.42
N LEU A 37 43.08 2.55 0.13
CA LEU A 37 41.74 2.04 -0.11
C LEU A 37 41.22 2.54 -1.47
N PRO A 38 40.89 1.65 -2.41
CA PRO A 38 40.57 2.01 -3.79
C PRO A 38 39.23 2.73 -3.96
N GLN A 39 38.35 2.67 -2.95
CA GLN A 39 37.02 3.26 -3.00
C GLN A 39 36.62 3.82 -1.63
N PRO A 40 35.73 4.83 -1.57
CA PRO A 40 35.24 5.38 -0.32
C PRO A 40 34.61 4.33 0.60
N LEU A 41 34.83 4.44 1.90
CA LEU A 41 34.21 3.56 2.89
C LEU A 41 32.68 3.66 2.83
N SER A 42 32.00 2.51 2.75
CA SER A 42 30.55 2.46 2.83
C SER A 42 30.08 2.65 4.28
N LEU A 43 29.47 3.79 4.57
CA LEU A 43 28.85 4.08 5.86
C LEU A 43 27.39 3.62 5.94
N CYS A 44 26.94 2.78 5.01
CA CYS A 44 25.56 2.33 4.93
C CYS A 44 25.08 1.71 6.25
N GLY A 45 25.92 1.00 7.00
CA GLY A 45 25.63 0.40 8.31
C GLY A 45 25.93 1.28 9.53
N SER A 46 26.45 2.49 9.33
CA SER A 46 26.86 3.36 10.44
C SER A 46 25.68 4.09 11.07
N THR A 47 25.58 4.01 12.41
CA THR A 47 24.56 4.74 13.18
C THR A 47 24.81 6.25 13.27
N LEU A 48 26.03 6.69 12.99
CA LEU A 48 26.46 8.10 13.03
C LEU A 48 26.56 8.73 11.63
N ARG A 49 26.07 8.05 10.59
CA ARG A 49 26.12 8.56 9.23
C ARG A 49 25.34 9.88 9.12
N SER A 50 26.05 10.92 8.68
CA SER A 50 25.47 12.26 8.48
C SER A 50 24.30 12.23 7.48
N PRO A 51 23.24 13.03 7.69
CA PRO A 51 22.18 13.19 6.70
C PRO A 51 22.67 13.87 5.43
N HIS A 52 22.04 13.53 4.31
CA HIS A 52 22.24 14.26 3.06
C HIS A 52 21.73 15.70 3.23
N GLY A 53 22.41 16.67 2.61
CA GLY A 53 22.11 18.10 2.78
C GLY A 53 20.66 18.48 2.46
N CYS A 54 20.06 17.86 1.42
CA CYS A 54 18.65 18.12 1.11
C CYS A 54 17.71 17.67 2.24
N HIS A 55 18.03 16.58 2.95
CA HIS A 55 17.21 16.10 4.05
C HIS A 55 17.40 16.95 5.31
N ALA A 56 18.62 17.44 5.57
CA ALA A 56 18.86 18.40 6.65
C ALA A 56 18.09 19.71 6.42
N GLN A 57 18.07 20.22 5.18
CA GLN A 57 17.26 21.39 4.83
C GLN A 57 15.76 21.09 4.94
N TYR A 58 15.31 19.91 4.50
CA TYR A 58 13.93 19.47 4.66
C TYR A 58 13.50 19.47 6.14
N MET A 59 14.33 18.89 7.02
CA MET A 59 14.09 18.88 8.47
C MET A 59 13.98 20.31 9.04
N THR A 60 14.87 21.20 8.60
CA THR A 60 14.87 22.62 9.01
C THR A 60 13.58 23.32 8.57
N ASN A 61 13.17 23.12 7.32
CA ASN A 61 11.92 23.68 6.79
C ASN A 61 10.67 23.16 7.52
N MET A 62 10.74 21.93 8.05
CA MET A 62 9.68 21.32 8.85
C MET A 62 9.69 21.77 10.33
N GLY A 63 10.69 22.55 10.76
CA GLY A 63 10.85 22.95 12.16
C GLY A 63 11.34 21.82 13.07
N THR A 64 12.01 20.81 12.51
CA THR A 64 12.53 19.64 13.22
C THR A 64 14.05 19.69 13.27
N ILE A 65 14.63 19.57 14.47
CA ILE A 65 16.09 19.64 14.68
C ILE A 65 16.67 18.24 14.87
N ALA A 66 15.98 17.39 15.63
CA ALA A 66 16.37 16.00 15.84
C ALA A 66 15.30 15.05 15.29
N SER A 67 15.73 13.86 14.86
CA SER A 67 14.84 12.81 14.38
C SER A 67 15.33 11.43 14.79
N LEU A 68 14.39 10.56 15.14
CA LEU A 68 14.60 9.12 15.28
C LEU A 68 13.61 8.40 14.37
N VAL A 69 14.12 7.67 13.39
CA VAL A 69 13.33 6.93 12.42
C VAL A 69 13.56 5.44 12.63
N MET A 70 12.47 4.68 12.68
CA MET A 70 12.50 3.22 12.83
C MET A 70 11.69 2.56 11.72
N SER A 71 12.21 1.51 11.10
CA SER A 71 11.54 0.82 10.01
C SER A 71 10.57 -0.24 10.48
N VAL A 72 9.35 -0.19 9.94
CA VAL A 72 8.33 -1.21 10.14
C VAL A 72 8.40 -2.14 8.95
N THR A 73 8.85 -3.37 9.19
CA THR A 73 8.93 -4.40 8.15
C THR A 73 7.88 -5.47 8.37
N ILE A 74 7.18 -5.83 7.32
CA ILE A 74 6.21 -6.92 7.31
C ILE A 74 6.73 -8.05 6.42
N ASN A 75 6.16 -9.24 6.59
CA ASN A 75 6.41 -10.33 5.66
C ASN A 75 5.56 -10.09 4.41
N GLU A 76 6.12 -10.39 3.25
CA GLU A 76 5.40 -10.40 1.99
C GLU A 76 5.45 -11.84 1.47
N ASP A 77 4.27 -12.42 1.27
CA ASP A 77 4.12 -13.67 0.56
C ASP A 77 4.36 -13.37 -0.91
N ASP A 78 5.44 -13.92 -1.46
CA ASP A 78 5.75 -13.77 -2.87
C ASP A 78 4.92 -14.78 -3.66
N ASP A 79 3.68 -14.41 -3.98
CA ASP A 79 2.75 -15.21 -4.82
C ASP A 79 3.29 -15.45 -6.24
N THR A 80 4.46 -14.91 -6.59
CA THR A 80 5.10 -15.08 -7.91
C THR A 80 6.20 -16.15 -7.95
N MET A 81 6.53 -16.76 -6.81
CA MET A 81 7.53 -17.85 -6.75
C MET A 81 6.84 -19.21 -6.81
N ASP A 82 6.68 -19.71 -8.03
CA ASP A 82 6.26 -21.09 -8.31
C ASP A 82 7.40 -22.06 -7.92
N GLY A 83 7.39 -22.54 -6.67
CA GLY A 83 8.35 -23.54 -6.17
C GLY A 83 8.47 -23.62 -4.65
N ASP A 84 8.84 -24.82 -4.15
CA ASP A 84 8.98 -25.25 -2.74
C ASP A 84 9.96 -24.43 -1.85
N GLN A 85 10.33 -23.21 -2.26
CA GLN A 85 11.08 -22.26 -1.46
C GLN A 85 10.28 -20.97 -1.33
N GLN A 86 9.26 -21.00 -0.46
CA GLN A 86 8.68 -19.80 0.14
C GLN A 86 9.77 -19.06 0.92
N GLN A 87 10.61 -18.31 0.23
CA GLN A 87 11.53 -17.40 0.87
C GLN A 87 10.72 -16.17 1.27
N MET A 88 10.23 -16.16 2.51
CA MET A 88 9.57 -15.02 3.13
C MET A 88 10.39 -13.75 2.91
N THR A 89 10.00 -12.93 1.94
CA THR A 89 10.68 -11.67 1.65
C THR A 89 10.14 -10.63 2.63
N ARG A 90 11.02 -9.86 3.26
CA ARG A 90 10.60 -8.76 4.11
C ARG A 90 10.44 -7.52 3.25
N LYS A 91 9.32 -6.81 3.42
CA LYS A 91 9.04 -5.52 2.79
C LYS A 91 9.01 -4.40 3.82
N LEU A 92 9.44 -3.21 3.41
CA LEU A 92 9.24 -1.99 4.17
C LEU A 92 7.75 -1.60 4.09
N TRP A 93 6.99 -1.85 5.15
CA TRP A 93 5.59 -1.45 5.23
C TRP A 93 5.45 0.05 5.49
N GLY A 94 6.31 0.57 6.36
CA GLY A 94 6.27 1.97 6.77
C GLY A 94 7.41 2.33 7.70
N LEU A 95 7.33 3.55 8.25
CA LEU A 95 8.30 4.09 9.20
C LEU A 95 7.58 4.66 10.42
N VAL A 96 8.14 4.46 11.60
CA VAL A 96 7.82 5.27 12.78
C VAL A 96 8.84 6.38 12.87
N VAL A 97 8.36 7.62 12.80
CA VAL A 97 9.19 8.83 12.76
C VAL A 97 8.92 9.67 13.99
N CYS A 98 9.94 9.89 14.81
CA CYS A 98 9.90 10.77 15.97
C CYS A 98 10.66 12.05 15.65
N HIS A 99 10.06 13.21 15.91
CA HIS A 99 10.70 14.51 15.75
C HIS A 99 10.94 15.20 17.09
N HIS A 100 11.98 16.03 17.15
CA HIS A 100 12.22 16.94 18.25
C HIS A 100 12.59 18.34 17.73
N THR A 101 12.10 19.37 18.40
CA THR A 101 12.35 20.78 18.06
C THR A 101 13.70 21.29 18.55
N SER A 102 14.42 20.51 19.36
CA SER A 102 15.76 20.80 19.85
C SER A 102 16.68 19.59 19.62
N PRO A 103 18.02 19.79 19.69
CA PRO A 103 18.96 18.67 19.59
C PRO A 103 18.65 17.60 20.64
N ARG A 104 18.56 16.34 20.21
CA ARG A 104 18.22 15.23 21.10
C ARG A 104 19.03 13.99 20.79
N PHE A 105 19.82 13.58 21.75
CA PHE A 105 20.54 12.31 21.72
C PHE A 105 19.70 11.19 22.35
N VAL A 106 19.62 10.05 21.67
CA VAL A 106 18.95 8.84 22.17
C VAL A 106 20.00 7.74 22.38
N PRO A 107 20.28 7.32 23.63
CA PRO A 107 21.25 6.29 23.92
C PRO A 107 20.96 4.98 23.19
N PHE A 108 22.02 4.26 22.81
CA PHE A 108 21.89 2.99 22.09
C PHE A 108 20.96 1.97 22.76
N PRO A 109 21.01 1.74 24.09
CA PRO A 109 20.11 0.79 24.75
C PRO A 109 18.63 1.12 24.54
N LEU A 110 18.28 2.42 24.56
CA LEU A 110 16.92 2.87 24.32
C LEU A 110 16.52 2.68 22.85
N ARG A 111 17.42 3.00 21.91
CA ARG A 111 17.18 2.76 20.48
C ARG A 111 16.96 1.28 20.18
N TYR A 112 17.72 0.40 20.83
CA TYR A 112 17.57 -1.05 20.68
C TYR A 112 16.25 -1.56 21.26
N ALA A 113 15.84 -1.05 22.43
CA ALA A 113 14.53 -1.37 23.00
C ALA A 113 13.37 -0.90 22.09
N CYS A 114 13.47 0.31 21.53
CA CYS A 114 12.49 0.79 20.57
C CYS A 114 12.49 -0.05 19.28
N GLU A 115 13.65 -0.46 18.76
CA GLU A 115 13.73 -1.36 17.62
C GLU A 115 12.96 -2.66 17.86
N PHE A 116 13.15 -3.27 19.04
CA PHE A 116 12.44 -4.48 19.43
C PHE A 116 10.92 -4.26 19.48
N LEU A 117 10.47 -3.15 20.05
CA LEU A 117 9.05 -2.79 20.08
C LEU A 117 8.47 -2.66 18.67
N ILE A 118 9.21 -2.06 17.73
CA ILE A 118 8.79 -1.93 16.34
C ILE A 118 8.76 -3.29 15.62
N GLN A 119 9.62 -4.23 15.98
CA GLN A 119 9.54 -5.60 15.46
C GLN A 119 8.26 -6.30 15.92
N VAL A 120 7.89 -6.17 17.20
CA VAL A 120 6.61 -6.70 17.72
C VAL A 120 5.42 -6.03 17.02
N PHE A 121 5.49 -4.71 16.81
CA PHE A 121 4.47 -3.97 16.06
C PHE A 121 4.32 -4.49 14.63
N GLY A 122 5.42 -4.77 13.92
CA GLY A 122 5.40 -5.37 12.59
C GLY A 122 4.73 -6.76 12.56
N VAL A 123 4.96 -7.59 13.58
CA VAL A 123 4.26 -8.89 13.71
C VAL A 123 2.76 -8.72 13.89
N GLN A 124 2.32 -7.73 14.69
CA GLN A 124 0.89 -7.47 14.84
C GLN A 124 0.28 -6.97 13.52
N ILE A 125 0.98 -6.11 12.77
CA ILE A 125 0.51 -5.67 11.44
C ILE A 125 0.36 -6.86 10.49
N ASN A 126 1.34 -7.76 10.42
CA ASN A 126 1.24 -8.99 9.60
C ASN A 126 -0.06 -9.73 9.90
N LYS A 127 -0.34 -9.96 11.19
CA LYS A 127 -1.55 -10.67 11.62
C LYS A 127 -2.84 -9.97 11.20
N GLU A 128 -2.90 -8.64 11.30
CA GLU A 128 -4.08 -7.88 10.84
C GLU A 128 -4.24 -7.94 9.32
N VAL A 129 -3.13 -7.90 8.57
CA VAL A 129 -3.15 -8.02 7.10
C VAL A 129 -3.61 -9.41 6.68
N GLU A 130 -3.08 -10.47 7.30
CA GLU A 130 -3.52 -11.86 7.07
C GLU A 130 -5.00 -12.05 7.41
N LEU A 131 -5.45 -11.52 8.54
CA LEU A 131 -6.86 -11.59 8.94
C LEU A 131 -7.77 -10.87 7.92
N ALA A 132 -7.36 -9.69 7.45
CA ALA A 132 -8.09 -8.96 6.42
C ALA A 132 -8.15 -9.73 5.09
N ALA A 133 -7.08 -10.45 4.73
CA ALA A 133 -7.07 -11.34 3.56
C ALA A 133 -8.03 -12.52 3.74
N GLN A 134 -8.02 -13.19 4.89
CA GLN A 134 -8.94 -14.30 5.20
C GLN A 134 -10.41 -13.85 5.19
N VAL A 135 -10.72 -12.67 5.76
CA VAL A 135 -12.08 -12.11 5.72
C VAL A 135 -12.51 -11.84 4.28
N ARG A 136 -11.60 -11.32 3.45
CA ARG A 136 -11.85 -11.09 2.02
C ARG A 136 -12.10 -12.40 1.28
N GLU A 137 -11.28 -13.43 1.51
CA GLU A 137 -11.44 -14.75 0.88
C GLU A 137 -12.77 -15.39 1.28
N LYS A 138 -13.14 -15.35 2.56
CA LYS A 138 -14.44 -15.81 3.04
C LYS A 138 -15.58 -15.06 2.36
N HIS A 139 -15.46 -13.74 2.19
CA HIS A 139 -16.45 -12.94 1.50
C HIS A 139 -16.56 -13.33 0.01
N ILE A 140 -15.43 -13.59 -0.66
CA ILE A 140 -15.42 -14.08 -2.05
C ILE A 140 -16.10 -15.45 -2.16
N LEU A 141 -15.84 -16.39 -1.24
CA LEU A 141 -16.50 -17.70 -1.23
C LEU A 141 -18.02 -17.59 -1.03
N GLN A 142 -18.45 -16.66 -0.17
CA GLN A 142 -19.88 -16.37 0.03
C GLN A 142 -20.51 -15.82 -1.26
N ILE A 143 -19.86 -14.85 -1.89
CA ILE A 143 -20.24 -14.30 -3.20
C ILE A 143 -20.35 -15.41 -4.26
N GLN A 144 -19.35 -16.29 -4.38
CA GLN A 144 -19.35 -17.39 -5.35
C GLN A 144 -20.51 -18.35 -5.12
N THR A 145 -20.76 -18.72 -3.86
CA THR A 145 -21.88 -19.60 -3.50
C THR A 145 -23.22 -18.95 -3.89
N MET A 146 -23.36 -17.66 -3.62
CA MET A 146 -24.55 -16.90 -3.96
C MET A 146 -24.74 -16.75 -5.47
N LEU A 147 -23.67 -16.48 -6.23
CA LEU A 147 -23.71 -16.45 -7.69
C LEU A 147 -24.12 -17.80 -8.28
N CYS A 148 -23.61 -18.91 -7.75
CA CYS A 148 -24.01 -20.25 -8.18
C CYS A 148 -25.52 -20.48 -7.96
N ASP A 149 -26.07 -20.10 -6.81
CA ASP A 149 -27.52 -20.16 -6.56
C ASP A 149 -28.31 -19.28 -7.54
N MET A 150 -27.81 -18.08 -7.84
CA MET A 150 -28.44 -17.15 -8.78
C MET A 150 -28.41 -17.65 -10.24
N LEU A 151 -27.32 -18.31 -10.65
CA LEU A 151 -27.18 -18.89 -11.99
C LEU A 151 -28.06 -20.13 -12.20
N LEU A 152 -28.40 -20.86 -11.13
CA LEU A 152 -29.36 -21.96 -11.19
C LEU A 152 -30.81 -21.49 -11.37
N ARG A 153 -31.07 -20.18 -11.35
CA ARG A 153 -32.39 -19.60 -11.60
C ARG A 153 -32.63 -19.50 -13.12
N ASP A 154 -33.84 -19.86 -13.55
CA ASP A 154 -34.22 -19.98 -14.97
C ASP A 154 -34.18 -18.68 -15.80
N ALA A 155 -33.77 -17.52 -15.25
CA ALA A 155 -33.71 -16.26 -16.00
C ALA A 155 -32.60 -15.29 -15.52
N PRO A 156 -31.83 -14.64 -16.44
CA PRO A 156 -30.82 -13.63 -16.11
C PRO A 156 -31.37 -12.45 -15.29
N VAL A 157 -32.67 -12.17 -15.44
CA VAL A 157 -33.39 -11.11 -14.73
C VAL A 157 -33.43 -11.37 -13.22
N ALA A 158 -33.38 -12.64 -12.80
CA ALA A 158 -33.43 -13.04 -11.39
C ALA A 158 -32.22 -12.52 -10.58
N ILE A 159 -31.14 -12.10 -11.26
CA ILE A 159 -29.97 -11.50 -10.64
C ILE A 159 -30.29 -10.12 -10.02
N ILE A 160 -31.26 -9.40 -10.59
CA ILE A 160 -31.70 -8.09 -10.11
C ILE A 160 -33.02 -8.18 -9.34
N THR A 161 -33.95 -9.04 -9.77
CA THR A 161 -35.33 -9.00 -9.24
C THR A 161 -35.58 -9.85 -8.01
N GLN A 162 -34.68 -10.78 -7.69
CA GLN A 162 -34.85 -11.71 -6.55
C GLN A 162 -33.79 -11.47 -5.48
N SER A 163 -34.14 -11.76 -4.22
CA SER A 163 -33.23 -11.67 -3.09
C SER A 163 -32.52 -13.02 -2.87
N PRO A 164 -31.21 -13.04 -2.58
CA PRO A 164 -30.29 -11.91 -2.63
C PRO A 164 -29.95 -11.51 -4.09
N ASN A 165 -29.64 -10.23 -4.32
CA ASN A 165 -29.42 -9.60 -5.63
C ASN A 165 -27.97 -9.09 -5.80
N VAL A 166 -27.65 -8.51 -6.96
CA VAL A 166 -26.31 -8.02 -7.28
C VAL A 166 -25.73 -6.96 -6.31
N MET A 167 -26.55 -6.14 -5.65
CA MET A 167 -26.07 -5.18 -4.65
C MET A 167 -25.68 -5.84 -3.32
N ASP A 168 -26.22 -7.04 -3.04
CA ASP A 168 -25.77 -7.84 -1.90
C ASP A 168 -24.42 -8.53 -2.20
N LEU A 169 -24.08 -8.66 -3.49
CA LEU A 169 -22.85 -9.27 -3.96
C LEU A 169 -21.68 -8.29 -3.98
N VAL A 170 -21.91 -7.09 -4.50
CA VAL A 170 -20.91 -6.03 -4.60
C VAL A 170 -21.45 -4.82 -3.86
N LYS A 171 -20.67 -4.30 -2.91
CA LYS A 171 -21.03 -3.09 -2.19
C LYS A 171 -21.05 -1.92 -3.16
N CYS A 172 -22.24 -1.56 -3.64
CA CYS A 172 -22.49 -0.44 -4.54
C CYS A 172 -23.73 0.34 -4.13
N ASP A 173 -23.84 1.58 -4.61
CA ASP A 173 -25.01 2.42 -4.38
C ASP A 173 -26.17 2.09 -5.33
N GLY A 174 -25.88 1.41 -6.44
CA GLY A 174 -26.87 0.95 -7.41
C GLY A 174 -26.29 -0.01 -8.44
N ALA A 175 -27.19 -0.66 -9.17
CA ALA A 175 -26.86 -1.61 -10.22
C ALA A 175 -27.90 -1.59 -11.34
N ALA A 176 -27.47 -1.87 -12.57
CA ALA A 176 -28.35 -1.97 -13.73
C ALA A 176 -28.02 -3.19 -14.60
N LEU A 177 -29.04 -3.88 -15.10
CA LEU A 177 -28.92 -4.92 -16.12
C LEU A 177 -29.56 -4.40 -17.39
N TYR A 178 -28.81 -4.41 -18.49
CA TYR A 178 -29.33 -4.16 -19.82
C TYR A 178 -29.26 -5.45 -20.64
N PHE A 179 -30.42 -6.04 -20.96
CA PHE A 179 -30.48 -7.30 -21.70
C PHE A 179 -31.70 -7.33 -22.63
N LYS A 180 -31.48 -7.72 -23.89
CA LYS A 180 -32.53 -7.76 -24.94
C LYS A 180 -33.36 -6.47 -25.03
N ASN A 181 -32.68 -5.31 -25.04
CA ASN A 181 -33.28 -3.98 -25.12
C ASN A 181 -34.25 -3.63 -23.96
N LYS A 182 -34.10 -4.32 -22.83
CA LYS A 182 -34.80 -4.02 -21.58
C LYS A 182 -33.78 -3.66 -20.51
N THR A 183 -34.16 -2.72 -19.66
CA THR A 183 -33.33 -2.23 -18.58
C THR A 183 -34.00 -2.55 -17.24
N TRP A 184 -33.23 -3.08 -16.30
CA TRP A 184 -33.64 -3.26 -14.91
C TRP A 184 -32.71 -2.45 -14.03
N LEU A 185 -33.29 -1.60 -13.20
CA LEU A 185 -32.56 -0.65 -12.35
C LEU A 185 -32.79 -0.98 -10.89
N LEU A 186 -31.75 -0.84 -10.08
CA LEU A 186 -31.78 -1.10 -8.65
C LEU A 186 -30.89 -0.09 -7.91
N GLY A 187 -31.43 0.56 -6.88
CA GLY A 187 -30.70 1.58 -6.12
C GLY A 187 -30.52 2.89 -6.89
N VAL A 188 -29.36 3.54 -6.70
CA VAL A 188 -29.01 4.81 -7.36
C VAL A 188 -28.34 4.52 -8.69
N THR A 189 -29.06 4.75 -9.79
CA THR A 189 -28.57 4.50 -11.15
C THR A 189 -28.76 5.72 -12.05
N PRO A 190 -28.00 5.83 -13.16
CA PRO A 190 -28.35 6.72 -14.26
C PRO A 190 -29.72 6.36 -14.85
N THR A 191 -30.27 7.27 -15.65
CA THR A 191 -31.52 7.03 -16.40
C THR A 191 -31.32 5.96 -17.48
N GLU A 192 -32.41 5.39 -18.00
CA GLU A 192 -32.31 4.38 -19.06
C GLU A 192 -31.62 4.90 -20.33
N GLU A 193 -31.80 6.18 -20.67
CA GLU A 193 -31.13 6.82 -21.81
C GLU A 193 -29.62 6.88 -21.56
N GLN A 194 -29.21 7.35 -20.38
CA GLN A 194 -27.79 7.41 -20.01
C GLN A 194 -27.14 6.02 -19.95
N ILE A 195 -27.85 4.97 -19.52
CA ILE A 195 -27.34 3.60 -19.52
C ILE A 195 -27.14 3.09 -20.96
N ARG A 196 -28.03 3.44 -21.89
CA ARG A 196 -27.86 3.11 -23.30
C ARG A 196 -26.63 3.80 -23.90
N ASP A 197 -26.42 5.08 -23.57
CA ASP A 197 -25.23 5.82 -24.00
C ASP A 197 -23.94 5.17 -23.47
N ILE A 198 -23.91 4.81 -22.19
CA ILE A 198 -22.76 4.11 -21.57
C ILE A 198 -22.52 2.74 -22.23
N ALA A 199 -23.58 1.97 -22.50
CA ALA A 199 -23.47 0.68 -23.17
C ALA A 199 -22.93 0.80 -24.61
N GLN A 200 -23.33 1.85 -25.33
CA GLN A 200 -22.81 2.14 -26.66
C GLN A 200 -21.33 2.54 -26.59
N TRP A 201 -20.95 3.44 -25.68
CA TRP A 201 -19.55 3.81 -25.45
C TRP A 201 -18.67 2.59 -25.12
N LEU A 202 -19.13 1.68 -24.26
CA LEU A 202 -18.43 0.43 -23.95
C LEU A 202 -18.21 -0.45 -25.20
N LEU A 203 -19.19 -0.54 -26.10
CA LEU A 203 -19.06 -1.31 -27.34
C LEU A 203 -18.10 -0.64 -28.34
N GLU A 204 -18.13 0.68 -28.44
CA GLU A 204 -17.29 1.44 -29.36
C GLU A 204 -15.81 1.40 -28.95
N TYR A 205 -15.51 1.61 -27.66
CA TYR A 205 -14.13 1.79 -27.19
C TYR A 205 -13.54 0.58 -26.45
N HIS A 206 -14.37 -0.34 -25.95
CA HIS A 206 -13.93 -1.46 -25.10
C HIS A 206 -14.41 -2.84 -25.56
N SER A 207 -14.85 -3.00 -26.81
CA SER A 207 -15.34 -4.28 -27.36
C SER A 207 -14.35 -5.45 -27.33
N GLY A 208 -13.05 -5.17 -27.22
CA GLY A 208 -12.01 -6.20 -27.10
C GLY A 208 -11.83 -6.78 -25.69
N ASN A 209 -12.44 -6.17 -24.67
CA ASN A 209 -12.28 -6.57 -23.26
C ASN A 209 -13.53 -7.28 -22.74
N THR A 210 -13.36 -8.16 -21.75
CA THR A 210 -14.46 -8.85 -21.06
C THR A 210 -15.20 -7.97 -20.04
N GLY A 211 -14.71 -6.75 -19.80
CA GLY A 211 -15.31 -5.76 -18.90
C GLY A 211 -14.37 -4.58 -18.61
N LEU A 212 -14.89 -3.58 -17.90
CA LEU A 212 -14.16 -2.39 -17.44
C LEU A 212 -14.47 -2.12 -15.96
N SER A 213 -13.46 -1.67 -15.20
CA SER A 213 -13.61 -1.14 -13.85
C SER A 213 -12.82 0.17 -13.74
N THR A 214 -13.44 1.23 -13.23
CA THR A 214 -12.81 2.55 -13.03
C THR A 214 -13.36 3.20 -11.77
N ASP A 215 -12.53 3.97 -11.08
CA ASP A 215 -12.91 4.85 -9.97
C ASP A 215 -13.38 6.24 -10.44
N SER A 216 -13.12 6.59 -11.71
CA SER A 216 -13.60 7.83 -12.33
C SER A 216 -13.99 7.60 -13.79
N LEU A 217 -15.29 7.69 -14.09
CA LEU A 217 -15.79 7.57 -15.47
C LEU A 217 -15.29 8.72 -16.37
N MET A 218 -15.01 9.90 -15.79
CA MET A 218 -14.52 11.07 -16.53
C MET A 218 -13.08 10.87 -17.03
N GLU A 219 -12.26 10.11 -16.32
CA GLU A 219 -10.88 9.81 -16.72
C GLU A 219 -10.78 8.56 -17.61
N ALA A 220 -11.89 7.84 -17.80
CA ALA A 220 -11.93 6.55 -18.47
C ALA A 220 -11.95 6.63 -20.01
N GLY A 221 -12.07 7.83 -20.60
CA GLY A 221 -12.01 8.03 -22.06
C GLY A 221 -13.17 8.84 -22.62
#